data_AF-A0A3M1KWY3-F1
#
_entry.id   AF-A0A3M1KWY3-F1
#
_cell.length_a   1.000
_cell.length_b   1.000
_cell.length_c   1.000
_cell.angle_alpha   90.00
_cell.angle_beta   90.00
_cell.angle_gamma   90.00
#
_symmetry.space_group_name_H-M   'P 1'
#
loop_
_entity.id
_entity.type
_entity.pdbx_description
1 polymer ?
#
loop_
_entity_poly.entity_id
_entity_poly.type
_entity_poly.pdbx_seq_one_letter_code
_entity_poly.pdbx_strand_id
1 'polypeptide(L)'
;MNRHALVFASLLLLALPAPGAADTGRAAPGRGHQGLWEHYEGTKTCLRCHREQAESCFRSAHYQWKGPTPDLVGAPDGELGKINVINDFCTNPRINWIGAVRSRDGRVLAKGCSKCHIGRGALPSEELTEDQLLNIDCLICHASGYRRDLYRNPDGSWEWKPILWQNQEGLDIVSQRISLPKKTMCLRCHAGSGGGPNYKRGDLEYRLHDCDRSFDVHMGRDGAGFECIDCHMGEDHRVRGRGADLADREMPEERLDCTECHGDAPHEVKILDRHTARVHCTTCHIPEFAKEDPTDVYRDWSTPVWQEDRGRWYMKMVRRDHVVPVYAWFDGRTRMTLAGRPVTPLPSGEIPIAVPVGSRDDPRAKIYPFKVHRAKLPLLEGRNWLIPIVTEEYYASADGDITPFVREAAEKFYGVRDARFHWVETVRFMGLFHEVAPAEQALGCLDCHSPNGRLDWKALGY
;
A
#
# COMPACT_ATOMS: atom_id res chain seq x y z
N MET A 1 -79.15 -26.84 39.10
CA MET A 1 -77.84 -27.49 38.89
C MET A 1 -77.35 -27.08 37.52
N ASN A 2 -76.30 -26.26 37.52
CA ASN A 2 -75.98 -25.29 36.48
C ASN A 2 -75.20 -25.87 35.30
N ARG A 3 -75.50 -25.27 34.14
CA ARG A 3 -74.85 -25.45 32.84
C ARG A 3 -73.40 -24.94 32.89
N HIS A 4 -72.44 -25.73 32.44
CA HIS A 4 -71.07 -25.28 32.19
C HIS A 4 -71.02 -24.54 30.84
N ALA A 5 -70.80 -23.23 30.89
CA ALA A 5 -70.45 -22.40 29.75
C ALA A 5 -68.93 -22.48 29.54
N LEU A 6 -68.50 -22.89 28.34
CA LEU A 6 -67.12 -22.71 27.88
C LEU A 6 -66.90 -21.22 27.59
N VAL A 7 -65.97 -20.61 28.32
CA VAL A 7 -65.41 -19.29 28.00
C VAL A 7 -64.25 -19.51 27.03
N PHE A 8 -64.44 -19.14 25.77
CA PHE A 8 -63.34 -18.94 24.82
C PHE A 8 -62.68 -17.60 25.15
N ALA A 9 -61.47 -17.64 25.71
CA ALA A 9 -60.62 -16.47 25.85
C ALA A 9 -59.86 -16.25 24.54
N SER A 10 -60.36 -15.33 23.71
CA SER A 10 -59.64 -14.82 22.54
C SER A 10 -58.45 -13.99 23.00
N LEU A 11 -57.24 -14.56 22.96
CA LEU A 11 -56.00 -13.81 23.09
C LEU A 11 -55.81 -12.94 21.82
N LEU A 12 -56.12 -11.65 21.95
CA LEU A 12 -55.63 -10.63 21.03
C LEU A 12 -54.11 -10.55 21.19
N LEU A 13 -53.35 -11.12 20.24
CA LEU A 13 -51.95 -10.76 20.06
C LEU A 13 -51.90 -9.35 19.45
N LEU A 14 -51.57 -8.37 20.28
CA LEU A 14 -51.08 -7.06 19.84
C LEU A 14 -49.76 -7.27 19.10
N ALA A 15 -49.80 -7.16 17.77
CA ALA A 15 -48.60 -7.06 16.95
C ALA A 15 -47.86 -5.76 17.29
N LEU A 16 -46.78 -5.88 18.06
CA LEU A 16 -45.81 -4.80 18.24
C LEU A 16 -45.07 -4.61 16.91
N PRO A 17 -44.93 -3.38 16.39
CA PRO A 17 -44.11 -3.14 15.22
C PRO A 17 -42.66 -3.47 15.55
N ALA A 18 -42.03 -4.27 14.69
CA ALA A 18 -40.60 -4.54 14.75
C ALA A 18 -39.83 -3.20 14.73
N PRO A 19 -38.77 -3.04 15.54
CA PRO A 19 -37.91 -1.88 15.43
C PRO A 19 -37.32 -1.88 14.02
N GLY A 20 -37.68 -0.86 13.25
CA GLY A 20 -37.19 -0.65 11.89
C GLY A 20 -35.67 -0.66 11.90
N ALA A 21 -35.10 -1.36 10.91
CA ALA A 21 -33.70 -1.28 10.58
C ALA A 21 -33.27 0.19 10.57
N ALA A 22 -32.22 0.50 11.35
CA ALA A 22 -31.57 1.80 11.27
C ALA A 22 -31.19 2.02 9.80
N ASP A 23 -31.81 3.03 9.21
CA ASP A 23 -31.43 3.61 7.93
C ASP A 23 -29.99 4.10 8.09
N THR A 24 -29.03 3.26 7.70
CA THR A 24 -27.64 3.66 7.51
C THR A 24 -27.67 4.69 6.40
N GLY A 25 -27.71 5.97 6.79
CA GLY A 25 -28.00 7.12 5.95
C GLY A 25 -27.30 7.03 4.59
N ARG A 26 -27.98 6.42 3.62
CA ARG A 26 -27.64 6.53 2.21
C ARG A 26 -28.15 7.91 1.85
N ALA A 27 -27.23 8.88 1.88
CA ALA A 27 -27.52 10.22 1.41
C ALA A 27 -28.29 10.10 0.09
N ALA A 28 -29.46 10.74 0.03
CA ALA A 28 -30.19 10.96 -1.21
C ALA A 28 -29.19 11.42 -2.29
N PRO A 29 -29.39 11.13 -3.60
CA PRO A 29 -28.49 11.56 -4.65
C PRO A 29 -28.53 13.09 -4.71
N GLY A 30 -27.70 13.72 -3.89
CA GLY A 30 -27.48 15.14 -3.88
C GLY A 30 -27.02 15.51 -5.27
N ARG A 31 -27.49 16.65 -5.77
CA ARG A 31 -26.97 17.26 -6.98
C ARG A 31 -25.45 17.08 -6.97
N GLY A 32 -24.89 16.53 -8.05
CA GLY A 32 -23.44 16.43 -8.19
C GLY A 32 -22.79 17.80 -8.01
N HIS A 33 -21.46 17.86 -7.97
CA HIS A 33 -20.76 19.12 -7.67
C HIS A 33 -20.90 20.21 -8.76
N GLN A 34 -21.72 19.98 -9.79
CA GLN A 34 -22.02 20.92 -10.86
C GLN A 34 -22.73 22.16 -10.32
N GLY A 35 -22.17 23.33 -10.62
CA GLY A 35 -22.76 24.63 -10.26
C GLY A 35 -22.64 25.03 -8.79
N LEU A 36 -21.91 24.28 -7.95
CA LEU A 36 -21.67 24.64 -6.55
C LEU A 36 -20.61 25.74 -6.38
N TRP A 37 -19.78 25.97 -7.38
CA TRP A 37 -18.82 27.06 -7.46
C TRP A 37 -18.63 27.47 -8.92
N GLU A 38 -18.33 28.75 -9.12
CA GLU A 38 -17.94 29.30 -10.42
C GLU A 38 -16.49 28.91 -10.74
N HIS A 39 -15.58 29.09 -9.78
CA HIS A 39 -14.17 28.77 -9.92
C HIS A 39 -13.65 27.87 -8.80
N TYR A 40 -12.89 26.86 -9.18
CA TYR A 40 -12.15 25.99 -8.28
C TYR A 40 -10.81 26.64 -7.89
N GLU A 41 -10.65 26.91 -6.60
CA GLU A 41 -9.48 27.56 -5.99
C GLU A 41 -8.66 26.55 -5.18
N GLY A 42 -8.57 25.30 -5.66
CA GLY A 42 -7.97 24.21 -4.91
C GLY A 42 -8.86 23.77 -3.74
N THR A 43 -8.21 23.21 -2.72
CA THR A 43 -8.89 22.59 -1.57
C THR A 43 -9.72 23.57 -0.77
N LYS A 44 -9.38 24.87 -0.82
CA LYS A 44 -10.19 25.96 -0.26
C LYS A 44 -11.66 25.90 -0.72
N THR A 45 -11.93 25.50 -1.96
CA THR A 45 -13.30 25.32 -2.46
C THR A 45 -14.02 24.19 -1.72
N CYS A 46 -13.33 23.07 -1.49
CA CYS A 46 -13.87 21.90 -0.79
C CYS A 46 -14.13 22.18 0.70
N LEU A 47 -13.22 22.91 1.36
CA LEU A 47 -13.29 23.21 2.80
C LEU A 47 -14.52 24.05 3.20
N ARG A 48 -15.23 24.67 2.25
CA ARG A 48 -16.49 25.39 2.51
C ARG A 48 -17.60 24.45 2.99
N CYS A 49 -17.57 23.19 2.58
CA CYS A 49 -18.59 22.19 2.92
C CYS A 49 -18.01 20.90 3.54
N HIS A 50 -16.74 20.60 3.27
CA HIS A 50 -16.09 19.33 3.63
C HIS A 50 -14.89 19.51 4.57
N ARG A 51 -14.98 20.47 5.49
CA ARG A 51 -13.91 20.72 6.46
C ARG A 51 -13.68 19.50 7.36
N GLU A 52 -14.74 18.95 7.94
CA GLU A 52 -14.64 17.76 8.82
C GLU A 52 -13.99 16.58 8.09
N GLN A 53 -14.38 16.32 6.85
CA GLN A 53 -13.77 15.27 6.02
C GLN A 53 -12.28 15.53 5.74
N ALA A 54 -11.90 16.78 5.51
CA ALA A 54 -10.49 17.16 5.34
C ALA A 54 -9.70 17.00 6.63
N GLU A 55 -10.28 17.31 7.80
CA GLU A 55 -9.65 17.08 9.11
C GLU A 55 -9.49 15.59 9.41
N SER A 56 -10.47 14.76 9.05
CA SER A 56 -10.34 13.29 9.14
C SER A 56 -9.26 12.77 8.19
N CYS A 57 -9.24 13.23 6.94
CA CYS A 57 -8.21 12.90 5.96
C CYS A 57 -6.81 13.34 6.42
N PHE A 58 -6.67 14.51 7.05
CA PHE A 58 -5.41 14.97 7.63
C PHE A 58 -4.83 13.98 8.64
N ARG A 59 -5.68 13.29 9.42
CA ARG A 59 -5.26 12.30 10.42
C ARG A 59 -5.02 10.90 9.83
N SER A 60 -5.39 10.68 8.57
CA SER A 60 -5.24 9.40 7.89
C SER A 60 -3.76 9.03 7.68
N ALA A 61 -3.48 7.73 7.59
CA ALA A 61 -2.18 7.22 7.18
C ALA A 61 -1.83 7.63 5.74
N HIS A 62 -2.83 7.88 4.88
CA HIS A 62 -2.62 8.37 3.52
C HIS A 62 -2.01 9.77 3.50
N TYR A 63 -2.43 10.65 4.41
CA TYR A 63 -1.88 12.00 4.55
C TYR A 63 -0.62 12.00 5.43
N GLN A 64 -0.65 11.39 6.62
CA GLN A 64 0.49 11.42 7.55
C GLN A 64 1.66 10.53 7.12
N TRP A 65 1.39 9.50 6.29
CA TRP A 65 2.35 8.44 5.94
C TRP A 65 2.93 7.69 7.16
N LYS A 66 2.17 7.68 8.25
CA LYS A 66 2.41 6.93 9.48
C LYS A 66 1.08 6.74 10.20
N GLY A 67 1.06 5.79 11.13
CA GLY A 67 -0.09 5.53 11.98
C GLY A 67 0.25 4.51 13.07
N PRO A 68 -0.77 3.97 13.76
CA PRO A 68 -0.61 2.96 14.81
C PRO A 68 0.05 1.69 14.29
N THR A 69 0.92 1.06 15.09
CA THR A 69 1.69 -0.13 14.69
C THR A 69 1.41 -1.36 15.58
N PRO A 70 0.15 -1.78 15.77
CA PRO A 70 -0.21 -2.83 16.73
C PRO A 70 0.37 -4.22 16.36
N ASP A 71 0.68 -4.43 15.09
CA ASP A 71 1.17 -5.70 14.56
C ASP A 71 2.70 -5.78 14.43
N LEU A 72 3.43 -4.74 14.84
CA LEU A 72 4.87 -4.74 14.76
C LEU A 72 5.49 -5.29 16.05
N VAL A 73 6.29 -6.35 15.92
CA VAL A 73 6.97 -6.96 17.07
C VAL A 73 8.03 -6.02 17.62
N GLY A 74 7.90 -5.65 18.90
CA GLY A 74 8.84 -4.75 19.57
C GLY A 74 8.78 -3.33 19.01
N ALA A 75 7.61 -2.89 18.54
CA ALA A 75 7.40 -1.52 18.11
C ALA A 75 7.81 -0.53 19.22
N PRO A 76 8.53 0.56 18.88
CA PRO A 76 8.73 1.65 19.81
C PRO A 76 7.40 2.37 20.06
N ASP A 77 7.35 3.17 21.12
CA ASP A 77 6.25 4.10 21.31
C ASP A 77 6.16 5.08 20.15
N GLY A 78 4.92 5.42 19.77
CA GLY A 78 4.61 6.34 18.67
C GLY A 78 4.21 5.65 17.37
N GLU A 79 4.14 6.44 16.30
CA GLU A 79 3.64 6.01 15.00
C GLU A 79 4.78 5.76 14.02
N LEU A 80 4.67 4.68 13.25
CA LEU A 80 5.58 4.39 12.15
C LEU A 80 4.81 4.30 10.84
N GLY A 81 5.52 4.44 9.74
CA GLY A 81 5.00 4.22 8.41
C GLY A 81 5.98 4.68 7.36
N LYS A 82 5.50 4.83 6.13
CA LYS A 82 6.32 5.16 4.97
C LYS A 82 7.27 6.35 5.20
N ILE A 83 6.88 7.38 5.98
CA ILE A 83 7.70 8.58 6.19
C ILE A 83 8.96 8.34 7.05
N ASN A 84 8.91 7.40 8.00
CA ASN A 84 9.96 7.21 9.00
C ASN A 84 10.55 5.78 9.05
N VAL A 85 10.08 4.87 8.19
CA VAL A 85 10.72 3.55 7.97
C VAL A 85 11.67 3.56 6.77
N ILE A 86 12.58 2.59 6.74
CA ILE A 86 13.48 2.33 5.62
C ILE A 86 12.94 1.14 4.82
N ASN A 87 12.96 1.26 3.50
CA ASN A 87 12.73 0.16 2.57
C ASN A 87 13.99 -0.15 1.75
N ASP A 88 13.86 -1.17 0.93
CA ASP A 88 14.85 -1.77 0.04
C ASP A 88 14.70 -1.33 -1.43
N PHE A 89 13.71 -0.47 -1.70
CA PHE A 89 13.49 0.17 -2.99
C PHE A 89 14.19 1.53 -3.00
N CYS A 90 13.47 2.64 -2.77
CA CYS A 90 14.03 4.00 -2.73
C CYS A 90 14.48 4.42 -1.33
N THR A 91 14.63 3.47 -0.41
CA THR A 91 15.06 3.66 0.98
C THR A 91 14.11 4.45 1.88
N ASN A 92 14.12 5.79 1.85
CA ASN A 92 13.23 6.61 2.66
C ASN A 92 12.74 7.84 1.88
N PRO A 93 11.45 8.19 1.96
CA PRO A 93 10.90 9.27 1.16
C PRO A 93 11.16 10.66 1.72
N ARG A 94 11.47 10.83 3.02
CA ARG A 94 11.62 12.16 3.63
C ARG A 94 12.82 12.91 3.05
N ILE A 95 13.91 12.19 2.78
CA ILE A 95 15.13 12.77 2.21
C ILE A 95 14.95 13.11 0.73
N ASN A 96 14.08 12.37 0.03
CA ASN A 96 13.76 12.54 -1.38
C ASN A 96 12.31 13.05 -1.55
N TRP A 97 11.86 13.96 -0.69
CA TRP A 97 10.42 14.27 -0.58
C TRP A 97 9.86 14.91 -1.85
N ILE A 98 10.45 16.02 -2.29
CA ILE A 98 9.97 16.80 -3.44
C ILE A 98 11.12 17.55 -4.11
N GLY A 99 11.11 17.59 -5.44
CA GLY A 99 12.10 18.33 -6.21
C GLY A 99 12.28 17.74 -7.60
N ALA A 100 12.73 18.52 -8.58
CA ALA A 100 13.00 18.03 -9.92
C ALA A 100 14.50 17.78 -10.12
N VAL A 101 14.92 16.53 -10.00
CA VAL A 101 16.28 16.13 -10.37
C VAL A 101 16.38 16.05 -11.88
N ARG A 102 17.41 16.67 -12.45
CA ARG A 102 17.64 16.73 -13.89
C ARG A 102 19.02 16.20 -14.27
N SER A 103 19.11 15.56 -15.43
CA SER A 103 20.39 15.23 -16.07
C SER A 103 21.08 16.50 -16.58
N ARG A 104 22.35 16.36 -17.01
CA ARG A 104 23.14 17.47 -17.57
C ARG A 104 22.52 18.13 -18.80
N ASP A 105 21.77 17.36 -19.59
CA ASP A 105 21.02 17.82 -20.77
C ASP A 105 19.64 18.42 -20.43
N GLY A 106 19.28 18.51 -19.14
CA GLY A 106 18.06 19.15 -18.66
C GLY A 106 16.83 18.25 -18.57
N ARG A 107 16.91 16.96 -18.94
CA ARG A 107 15.77 16.03 -18.80
C ARG A 107 15.47 15.75 -17.33
N VAL A 108 14.18 15.69 -16.97
CA VAL A 108 13.76 15.33 -15.60
C VAL A 108 13.96 13.83 -15.37
N LEU A 109 14.74 13.48 -14.35
CA LEU A 109 15.06 12.11 -13.96
C LEU A 109 14.17 11.61 -12.82
N ALA A 110 13.84 12.50 -11.89
CA ALA A 110 12.98 12.22 -10.73
C ALA A 110 12.29 13.51 -10.24
N LYS A 111 11.19 13.35 -9.49
CA LYS A 111 10.29 14.43 -9.05
C LYS A 111 9.99 14.41 -7.53
N GLY A 112 10.67 13.56 -6.76
CA GLY A 112 10.38 13.32 -5.36
C GLY A 112 9.32 12.24 -5.11
N CYS A 113 9.38 11.68 -3.90
CA CYS A 113 8.48 10.65 -3.40
C CYS A 113 7.05 11.15 -3.20
N SER A 114 6.88 12.44 -2.92
CA SER A 114 5.57 13.11 -2.74
C SER A 114 4.69 13.06 -3.98
N LYS A 115 5.22 12.64 -5.15
CA LYS A 115 4.42 12.29 -6.33
C LYS A 115 3.22 11.41 -5.99
N CYS A 116 3.42 10.47 -5.06
CA CYS A 116 2.39 9.53 -4.60
C CYS A 116 1.73 9.92 -3.27
N HIS A 117 2.06 11.08 -2.69
CA HIS A 117 1.42 11.59 -1.47
C HIS A 117 0.12 12.28 -1.82
N ILE A 118 -0.92 12.19 -0.99
CA ILE A 118 -2.22 12.80 -1.30
C ILE A 118 -2.26 14.30 -1.02
N GLY A 119 -1.13 14.93 -0.73
CA GLY A 119 -0.99 16.37 -0.60
C GLY A 119 -0.35 17.02 -1.83
N ARG A 120 -0.22 18.34 -1.78
CA ARG A 120 0.27 19.21 -2.87
C ARG A 120 1.75 19.53 -2.78
N GLY A 121 2.46 18.99 -1.80
CA GLY A 121 3.92 19.04 -1.74
C GLY A 121 4.49 19.49 -0.40
N ALA A 122 3.68 20.06 0.50
CA ALA A 122 4.14 20.28 1.86
C ALA A 122 4.28 18.94 2.59
N LEU A 123 5.33 18.82 3.41
CA LEU A 123 5.48 17.70 4.32
C LEU A 123 4.32 17.69 5.34
N PRO A 124 3.76 16.52 5.67
CA PRO A 124 2.79 16.40 6.75
C PRO A 124 3.38 16.89 8.08
N SER A 125 2.62 17.67 8.82
CA SER A 125 2.88 17.98 10.23
C SER A 125 1.91 17.24 11.14
N GLU A 126 2.29 17.11 12.41
CA GLU A 126 1.39 16.56 13.45
C GLU A 126 0.31 17.56 13.84
N GLU A 127 0.62 18.86 13.78
CA GLU A 127 -0.32 19.92 14.05
C GLU A 127 -1.27 20.13 12.87
N LEU A 128 -2.56 20.14 13.18
CA LEU A 128 -3.62 20.49 12.24
C LEU A 128 -3.65 22.00 12.09
N THR A 129 -3.29 22.49 10.90
CA THR A 129 -3.32 23.89 10.54
C THR A 129 -4.10 24.09 9.24
N GLU A 130 -4.55 25.32 8.98
CA GLU A 130 -5.23 25.64 7.72
C GLU A 130 -4.34 25.33 6.51
N ASP A 131 -3.04 25.60 6.60
CA ASP A 131 -2.08 25.29 5.53
C ASP A 131 -1.99 23.78 5.24
N GLN A 132 -2.06 22.94 6.27
CA GLN A 132 -2.10 21.48 6.08
C GLN A 132 -3.40 21.02 5.43
N LEU A 133 -4.53 21.61 5.79
CA LEU A 133 -5.81 21.31 5.14
C LEU A 133 -5.81 21.75 3.67
N LEU A 134 -5.27 22.93 3.37
CA LEU A 134 -5.11 23.43 1.99
C LEU A 134 -4.11 22.60 1.18
N ASN A 135 -3.15 21.94 1.83
CA ASN A 135 -2.21 21.04 1.19
C ASN A 135 -2.84 19.71 0.75
N ILE A 136 -3.97 19.27 1.30
CA ILE A 136 -4.65 18.03 0.85
C ILE A 136 -5.07 18.18 -0.62
N ASP A 137 -4.81 17.19 -1.47
CA ASP A 137 -5.26 17.14 -2.86
C ASP A 137 -6.50 16.23 -2.98
N CYS A 138 -7.70 16.79 -2.79
CA CYS A 138 -8.94 16.01 -2.81
C CYS A 138 -9.19 15.33 -4.17
N LEU A 139 -8.74 15.94 -5.27
CA LEU A 139 -9.04 15.45 -6.63
C LEU A 139 -8.23 14.20 -7.00
N ILE A 140 -7.10 13.94 -6.32
CA ILE A 140 -6.26 12.76 -6.59
C ILE A 140 -7.00 11.45 -6.38
N CYS A 141 -7.95 11.41 -5.44
CA CYS A 141 -8.76 10.23 -5.12
C CYS A 141 -10.21 10.34 -5.61
N HIS A 142 -10.69 11.53 -5.94
CA HIS A 142 -12.12 11.75 -6.21
C HIS A 142 -12.46 12.17 -7.64
N ALA A 143 -11.48 12.47 -8.50
CA ALA A 143 -11.74 12.92 -9.88
C ALA A 143 -11.01 12.07 -10.93
N SER A 144 -11.76 11.39 -11.80
CA SER A 144 -11.24 10.36 -12.74
C SER A 144 -10.36 10.93 -13.85
N GLY A 145 -10.64 12.16 -14.29
CA GLY A 145 -9.85 12.90 -15.27
C GLY A 145 -8.71 13.74 -14.67
N TYR A 146 -8.55 13.74 -13.35
CA TYR A 146 -7.53 14.56 -12.69
C TYR A 146 -6.12 14.02 -12.93
N ARG A 147 -5.23 14.91 -13.35
CA ARG A 147 -3.79 14.69 -13.42
C ARG A 147 -3.09 15.90 -12.86
N ARG A 148 -1.95 15.67 -12.23
CA ARG A 148 -1.09 16.72 -11.68
C ARG A 148 0.35 16.51 -12.11
N ASP A 149 1.11 17.59 -12.12
CA ASP A 149 2.55 17.56 -12.29
C ASP A 149 3.24 18.52 -11.30
N LEU A 150 4.57 18.42 -11.22
CA LEU A 150 5.40 19.20 -10.33
C LEU A 150 5.80 20.53 -10.99
N TYR A 151 5.49 21.63 -10.32
CA TYR A 151 5.82 22.99 -10.76
C TYR A 151 6.64 23.71 -9.69
N ARG A 152 7.52 24.60 -10.15
CA ARG A 152 8.28 25.48 -9.26
C ARG A 152 7.53 26.80 -9.09
N ASN A 153 7.32 27.20 -7.85
CA ASN A 153 6.70 28.48 -7.49
C ASN A 153 7.71 29.64 -7.59
N PRO A 154 7.25 30.90 -7.65
CA PRO A 154 8.13 32.06 -7.72
C PRO A 154 9.10 32.20 -6.54
N ASP A 155 8.70 31.72 -5.35
CA ASP A 155 9.53 31.67 -4.14
C ASP A 155 10.58 30.54 -4.16
N GLY A 156 10.59 29.73 -5.23
CA GLY A 156 11.52 28.62 -5.42
C GLY A 156 11.05 27.29 -4.82
N SER A 157 9.92 27.27 -4.10
CA SER A 157 9.29 26.05 -3.58
C SER A 157 8.72 25.18 -4.71
N TRP A 158 8.45 23.91 -4.39
CA TRP A 158 7.87 22.95 -5.33
C TRP A 158 6.44 22.60 -4.92
N GLU A 159 5.55 22.48 -5.89
CA GLU A 159 4.15 22.15 -5.66
C GLU A 159 3.62 21.21 -6.75
N TRP A 160 2.86 20.20 -6.35
CA TRP A 160 2.04 19.38 -7.22
C TRP A 160 0.77 20.15 -7.59
N LYS A 161 0.67 20.56 -8.84
CA LYS A 161 -0.49 21.31 -9.36
C LYS A 161 -1.23 20.48 -10.41
N PRO A 162 -2.56 20.62 -10.50
CA PRO A 162 -3.32 20.07 -11.62
C PRO A 162 -2.65 20.47 -12.93
N ILE A 163 -2.54 19.60 -13.93
CA ILE A 163 -1.93 19.99 -15.22
C ILE A 163 -2.72 21.11 -15.93
N LEU A 164 -3.98 21.30 -15.52
CA LEU A 164 -4.88 22.35 -15.99
C LEU A 164 -4.82 23.61 -15.11
N TRP A 165 -3.84 23.77 -14.21
CA TRP A 165 -3.81 24.90 -13.27
C TRP A 165 -3.75 26.29 -13.93
N GLN A 166 -3.35 26.37 -15.20
CA GLN A 166 -3.37 27.60 -16.02
C GLN A 166 -4.62 27.71 -16.91
N ASN A 167 -5.49 26.70 -16.90
CA ASN A 167 -6.75 26.66 -17.63
C ASN A 167 -7.90 26.52 -16.63
N GLN A 168 -8.41 27.67 -16.16
CA GLN A 168 -9.43 27.72 -15.13
C GLN A 168 -10.71 26.96 -15.53
N GLU A 169 -11.19 27.15 -16.76
CA GLU A 169 -12.39 26.46 -17.27
C GLU A 169 -12.21 24.93 -17.22
N GLY A 170 -11.06 24.43 -17.68
CA GLY A 170 -10.76 23.00 -17.63
C GLY A 170 -10.66 22.46 -16.19
N LEU A 171 -10.08 23.25 -15.28
CA LEU A 171 -9.97 22.89 -13.87
C LEU A 171 -11.35 22.88 -13.18
N ASP A 172 -12.21 23.83 -13.50
CA ASP A 172 -13.58 23.92 -13.01
C ASP A 172 -14.37 22.68 -13.44
N ILE A 173 -14.30 22.31 -14.72
CA ILE A 173 -14.94 21.10 -15.26
C ILE A 173 -14.47 19.82 -14.55
N VAL A 174 -13.15 19.67 -14.32
CA VAL A 174 -12.61 18.48 -13.64
C VAL A 174 -13.02 18.44 -12.17
N SER A 175 -12.98 19.58 -11.48
CA SER A 175 -13.33 19.68 -10.06
C SER A 175 -14.80 19.33 -9.78
N GLN A 176 -15.69 19.51 -10.75
CA GLN A 176 -17.11 19.19 -10.61
C GLN A 176 -17.42 17.69 -10.87
N ARG A 177 -16.46 16.91 -11.39
CA ARG A 177 -16.60 15.47 -11.68
C ARG A 177 -16.14 14.59 -10.51
N ILE A 178 -16.67 14.89 -9.33
CA ILE A 178 -16.38 14.15 -8.09
C ILE A 178 -17.16 12.84 -8.07
N SER A 179 -16.49 11.76 -7.70
CA SER A 179 -17.10 10.46 -7.42
C SER A 179 -16.47 9.79 -6.20
N LEU A 180 -17.04 8.67 -5.79
CA LEU A 180 -16.30 7.70 -4.99
C LEU A 180 -15.03 7.25 -5.73
N PRO A 181 -13.95 6.91 -5.01
CA PRO A 181 -12.73 6.43 -5.62
C PRO A 181 -12.95 5.20 -6.51
N LYS A 182 -12.25 5.18 -7.65
CA LYS A 182 -12.20 4.04 -8.58
C LYS A 182 -10.79 3.46 -8.62
N LYS A 183 -10.64 2.22 -9.10
CA LYS A 183 -9.34 1.55 -9.30
C LYS A 183 -8.30 2.46 -9.95
N THR A 184 -8.68 3.15 -11.03
CA THR A 184 -7.80 4.09 -11.75
C THR A 184 -7.17 5.15 -10.86
N MET A 185 -7.88 5.63 -9.84
CA MET A 185 -7.42 6.69 -8.94
C MET A 185 -6.43 6.12 -7.91
N CYS A 186 -6.73 4.95 -7.33
CA CYS A 186 -5.84 4.24 -6.42
C CYS A 186 -4.53 3.84 -7.11
N LEU A 187 -4.63 3.32 -8.35
CA LEU A 187 -3.49 2.83 -9.13
C LEU A 187 -2.55 3.96 -9.61
N ARG A 188 -2.94 5.24 -9.54
CA ARG A 188 -2.03 6.39 -9.78
C ARG A 188 -0.76 6.30 -8.92
N CYS A 189 -0.91 5.78 -7.71
CA CYS A 189 0.16 5.67 -6.72
C CYS A 189 0.56 4.22 -6.47
N HIS A 190 -0.42 3.32 -6.37
CA HIS A 190 -0.18 1.94 -5.91
C HIS A 190 0.56 1.08 -6.96
N ALA A 191 0.19 1.18 -8.24
CA ALA A 191 0.81 0.39 -9.30
C ALA A 191 2.24 0.84 -9.68
N GLY A 192 2.53 2.15 -9.57
CA GLY A 192 3.85 2.71 -9.91
C GLY A 192 4.85 2.74 -8.74
N SER A 193 4.50 2.12 -7.61
CA SER A 193 5.31 2.20 -6.39
C SER A 193 6.66 1.48 -6.56
N GLY A 194 7.73 2.07 -6.00
CA GLY A 194 9.09 1.56 -6.19
C GLY A 194 9.81 2.09 -7.44
N GLY A 195 9.20 3.00 -8.21
CA GLY A 195 9.85 3.70 -9.32
C GLY A 195 9.57 3.12 -10.71
N GLY A 196 8.58 2.22 -10.82
CA GLY A 196 8.13 1.63 -12.08
C GLY A 196 6.84 0.82 -11.91
N PRO A 197 6.19 0.44 -13.02
CA PRO A 197 4.99 -0.41 -13.02
C PRO A 197 5.25 -1.73 -12.30
N ASN A 198 4.42 -2.07 -11.33
CA ASN A 198 4.45 -3.30 -10.54
C ASN A 198 5.78 -3.62 -9.84
N TYR A 199 6.69 -2.64 -9.67
CA TYR A 199 8.01 -2.92 -9.10
C TYR A 199 7.91 -3.36 -7.65
N LYS A 200 7.10 -2.70 -6.82
CA LYS A 200 7.09 -2.97 -5.39
C LYS A 200 6.21 -4.15 -4.98
N ARG A 201 4.89 -4.08 -5.20
CA ARG A 201 3.94 -5.06 -4.64
C ARG A 201 3.99 -6.41 -5.34
N GLY A 202 4.02 -6.42 -6.68
CA GLY A 202 3.98 -7.64 -7.48
C GLY A 202 2.57 -8.04 -7.87
N ASP A 203 1.56 -7.73 -7.06
CA ASP A 203 0.14 -8.00 -7.30
C ASP A 203 -0.69 -6.72 -7.52
N LEU A 204 -0.06 -5.58 -7.81
CA LEU A 204 -0.76 -4.33 -8.09
C LEU A 204 -0.28 -3.72 -9.40
N GLU A 205 -0.94 -4.13 -10.47
CA GLU A 205 -0.62 -3.75 -11.85
C GLU A 205 -1.54 -2.65 -12.40
N TYR A 206 -1.09 -1.89 -13.40
CA TYR A 206 -1.96 -0.92 -14.07
C TYR A 206 -3.14 -1.60 -14.79
N ARG A 207 -2.94 -2.85 -15.22
CA ARG A 207 -3.98 -3.69 -15.82
C ARG A 207 -5.22 -3.83 -14.94
N LEU A 208 -5.07 -3.80 -13.61
CA LEU A 208 -6.20 -3.92 -12.68
C LEU A 208 -7.30 -2.86 -12.88
N HIS A 209 -6.97 -1.69 -13.46
CA HIS A 209 -7.98 -0.65 -13.71
C HIS A 209 -9.13 -1.16 -14.60
N ASP A 210 -8.79 -1.99 -15.58
CA ASP A 210 -9.69 -2.64 -16.52
C ASP A 210 -9.04 -3.97 -16.85
N CYS A 211 -9.42 -5.01 -16.11
CA CYS A 211 -8.97 -6.37 -16.33
C CYS A 211 -10.17 -7.29 -16.55
N ASP A 212 -9.92 -8.53 -16.96
CA ASP A 212 -10.93 -9.58 -16.97
C ASP A 212 -10.76 -10.49 -15.75
N ARG A 213 -11.74 -11.39 -15.57
CA ARG A 213 -11.82 -12.35 -14.48
C ARG A 213 -10.60 -13.28 -14.40
N SER A 214 -9.92 -13.52 -15.52
CA SER A 214 -8.71 -14.36 -15.54
C SER A 214 -7.51 -13.68 -14.87
N PHE A 215 -7.48 -12.35 -14.89
CA PHE A 215 -6.46 -11.55 -14.23
C PHE A 215 -6.74 -11.41 -12.72
N ASP A 216 -7.96 -11.01 -12.36
CA ASP A 216 -8.45 -10.96 -10.98
C ASP A 216 -9.97 -11.17 -10.95
N VAL A 217 -10.43 -12.18 -10.21
CA VAL A 217 -11.86 -12.53 -10.18
C VAL A 217 -12.75 -11.48 -9.52
N HIS A 218 -12.21 -10.68 -8.61
CA HIS A 218 -12.96 -9.66 -7.87
C HIS A 218 -13.00 -8.35 -8.65
N MET A 219 -11.88 -7.93 -9.25
CA MET A 219 -11.77 -6.65 -9.97
C MET A 219 -12.07 -6.75 -11.47
N GLY A 220 -12.09 -7.95 -12.04
CA GLY A 220 -12.36 -8.18 -13.45
C GLY A 220 -13.74 -7.70 -13.88
N ARG A 221 -13.84 -7.08 -15.07
CA ARG A 221 -15.09 -6.52 -15.64
C ARG A 221 -16.18 -7.56 -15.89
N ASP A 222 -15.78 -8.81 -16.14
CA ASP A 222 -16.60 -10.01 -16.29
C ASP A 222 -16.52 -10.92 -15.06
N GLY A 223 -15.93 -10.43 -13.97
CA GLY A 223 -15.96 -10.99 -12.61
C GLY A 223 -16.93 -10.21 -11.73
N ALA A 224 -16.54 -9.91 -10.49
CA ALA A 224 -17.35 -9.09 -9.58
C ALA A 224 -17.31 -7.58 -9.89
N GLY A 225 -16.34 -7.12 -10.69
CA GLY A 225 -16.22 -5.72 -11.11
C GLY A 225 -15.88 -4.73 -9.99
N PHE A 226 -15.33 -5.21 -8.86
CA PHE A 226 -15.08 -4.40 -7.68
C PHE A 226 -14.12 -3.24 -7.94
N GLU A 227 -14.39 -2.11 -7.29
CA GLU A 227 -13.42 -1.06 -7.04
C GLU A 227 -12.63 -1.39 -5.76
N CYS A 228 -11.47 -0.75 -5.56
CA CYS A 228 -10.65 -1.01 -4.37
C CYS A 228 -11.42 -0.78 -3.05
N ILE A 229 -12.30 0.23 -3.06
CA ILE A 229 -13.09 0.62 -1.89
C ILE A 229 -14.18 -0.40 -1.53
N ASP A 230 -14.56 -1.33 -2.41
CA ASP A 230 -15.55 -2.36 -2.07
C ASP A 230 -15.03 -3.32 -0.98
N CYS A 231 -13.70 -3.45 -0.85
CA CYS A 231 -13.04 -4.17 0.24
C CYS A 231 -12.36 -3.23 1.25
N HIS A 232 -11.75 -2.14 0.77
CA HIS A 232 -10.87 -1.30 1.59
C HIS A 232 -11.54 -0.08 2.23
N MET A 233 -12.80 0.23 1.91
CA MET A 233 -13.49 1.37 2.50
C MET A 233 -13.57 1.20 4.02
N GLY A 234 -13.03 2.18 4.74
CA GLY A 234 -13.29 2.39 6.15
C GLY A 234 -14.10 3.66 6.38
N GLU A 235 -14.14 4.10 7.62
CA GLU A 235 -14.82 5.34 8.04
C GLU A 235 -13.84 6.52 8.10
N ASP A 236 -14.34 7.75 8.04
CA ASP A 236 -13.54 8.96 8.28
C ASP A 236 -12.24 9.07 7.44
N HIS A 237 -12.31 8.72 6.16
CA HIS A 237 -11.15 8.71 5.23
C HIS A 237 -10.02 7.74 5.62
N ARG A 238 -10.26 6.85 6.60
CA ARG A 238 -9.37 5.74 6.93
C ARG A 238 -9.65 4.57 6.00
N VAL A 239 -8.62 3.80 5.71
CA VAL A 239 -8.65 2.67 4.77
C VAL A 239 -8.34 1.38 5.53
N ARG A 240 -9.17 0.37 5.31
CA ARG A 240 -9.01 -0.95 5.92
C ARG A 240 -7.89 -1.75 5.26
N GLY A 241 -7.39 -2.73 6.00
CA GLY A 241 -6.39 -3.67 5.50
C GLY A 241 -4.95 -3.21 5.73
N ARG A 242 -4.03 -4.18 5.69
CA ARG A 242 -2.60 -3.96 5.92
C ARG A 242 -1.79 -5.03 5.19
N GLY A 243 -0.78 -4.62 4.43
CA GLY A 243 0.22 -5.52 3.88
C GLY A 243 1.18 -6.02 4.95
N ALA A 244 1.67 -7.26 4.81
CA ALA A 244 2.58 -7.88 5.78
C ALA A 244 3.91 -7.14 5.99
N ASP A 245 4.26 -6.23 5.09
CA ASP A 245 5.49 -5.45 5.08
C ASP A 245 5.31 -3.98 5.51
N LEU A 246 4.10 -3.60 5.92
CA LEU A 246 3.77 -2.25 6.38
C LEU A 246 3.84 -2.16 7.90
N ALA A 247 4.31 -1.02 8.41
CA ALA A 247 4.46 -0.83 9.86
C ALA A 247 3.11 -0.44 10.48
N ASP A 248 2.44 0.52 9.86
CA ASP A 248 1.14 1.02 10.26
C ASP A 248 0.00 0.08 9.88
N ARG A 249 -1.02 0.09 10.73
CA ARG A 249 -2.37 -0.34 10.42
C ARG A 249 -3.30 0.82 10.75
N GLU A 250 -3.93 1.37 9.72
CA GLU A 250 -4.77 2.55 9.89
C GLU A 250 -6.01 2.24 10.73
N MET A 251 -6.62 1.06 10.55
CA MET A 251 -7.78 0.59 11.33
C MET A 251 -7.48 -0.76 12.04
N PRO A 252 -6.87 -0.73 13.24
CA PRO A 252 -6.56 -1.92 14.04
C PRO A 252 -7.73 -2.86 14.33
N GLU A 253 -8.89 -2.27 14.56
CA GLU A 253 -10.17 -2.87 14.89
C GLU A 253 -10.80 -3.62 13.72
N GLU A 254 -10.53 -3.18 12.49
CA GLU A 254 -11.18 -3.69 11.28
C GLU A 254 -10.17 -4.42 10.39
N ARG A 255 -10.03 -5.72 10.65
CA ARG A 255 -9.28 -6.60 9.75
C ARG A 255 -10.04 -6.79 8.46
N LEU A 256 -9.31 -7.03 7.38
CA LEU A 256 -9.84 -7.39 6.08
C LEU A 256 -9.41 -8.83 5.79
N ASP A 257 -10.36 -9.73 5.59
CA ASP A 257 -10.11 -11.15 5.29
C ASP A 257 -11.13 -11.69 4.28
N CYS A 258 -10.74 -12.75 3.55
CA CYS A 258 -11.60 -13.43 2.58
C CYS A 258 -12.89 -13.97 3.22
N THR A 259 -12.83 -14.32 4.51
CA THR A 259 -13.94 -14.96 5.24
C THR A 259 -15.13 -14.04 5.47
N GLU A 260 -14.97 -12.71 5.34
CA GLU A 260 -16.08 -11.76 5.44
C GLU A 260 -17.14 -11.96 4.35
N CYS A 261 -16.75 -12.45 3.17
CA CYS A 261 -17.67 -12.76 2.07
C CYS A 261 -17.85 -14.27 1.84
N HIS A 262 -16.81 -15.08 2.11
CA HIS A 262 -16.79 -16.50 1.76
C HIS A 262 -17.00 -17.46 2.95
N GLY A 263 -16.86 -16.98 4.19
CA GLY A 263 -16.80 -17.83 5.37
C GLY A 263 -15.52 -18.69 5.46
N ASP A 264 -15.40 -19.47 6.54
CA ASP A 264 -14.18 -20.27 6.82
C ASP A 264 -14.10 -21.60 6.04
N ALA A 265 -15.24 -22.10 5.52
CA ALA A 265 -15.36 -23.39 4.85
C ALA A 265 -16.15 -23.25 3.52
N PRO A 266 -15.57 -22.57 2.51
CA PRO A 266 -16.29 -22.27 1.27
C PRO A 266 -16.34 -23.43 0.27
N HIS A 267 -15.66 -24.55 0.52
CA HIS A 267 -15.50 -25.61 -0.48
C HIS A 267 -16.52 -26.73 -0.30
N GLU A 268 -16.96 -27.34 -1.40
CA GLU A 268 -17.74 -28.58 -1.34
C GLU A 268 -16.88 -29.78 -0.86
N VAL A 269 -15.58 -29.73 -1.16
CA VAL A 269 -14.62 -30.77 -0.81
C VAL A 269 -14.06 -30.50 0.59
N LYS A 270 -14.62 -31.18 1.60
CA LYS A 270 -14.31 -30.98 3.03
C LYS A 270 -12.82 -31.01 3.41
N ILE A 271 -11.99 -31.75 2.67
CA ILE A 271 -10.55 -31.77 2.96
C ILE A 271 -9.90 -30.40 2.63
N LEU A 272 -10.42 -29.64 1.67
CA LEU A 272 -9.95 -28.27 1.39
C LEU A 272 -10.33 -27.32 2.53
N ASP A 273 -11.53 -27.44 3.10
CA ASP A 273 -11.91 -26.65 4.29
C ASP A 273 -11.03 -26.98 5.49
N ARG A 274 -10.57 -28.23 5.64
CA ARG A 274 -9.60 -28.55 6.68
C ARG A 274 -8.28 -27.82 6.49
N HIS A 275 -7.87 -27.52 5.25
CA HIS A 275 -6.65 -26.75 4.99
C HIS A 275 -6.79 -25.29 5.42
N THR A 276 -7.99 -24.69 5.38
CA THR A 276 -8.19 -23.25 5.71
C THR A 276 -7.83 -22.93 7.16
N ALA A 277 -7.77 -23.94 8.03
CA ALA A 277 -7.29 -23.82 9.40
C ALA A 277 -5.79 -23.45 9.47
N ARG A 278 -4.98 -23.86 8.48
CA ARG A 278 -3.51 -23.72 8.49
C ARG A 278 -2.93 -23.07 7.23
N VAL A 279 -3.71 -22.97 6.15
CA VAL A 279 -3.32 -22.39 4.86
C VAL A 279 -4.29 -21.25 4.56
N HIS A 280 -3.76 -20.05 4.35
CA HIS A 280 -4.60 -18.90 4.01
C HIS A 280 -5.16 -19.03 2.59
N CYS A 281 -6.36 -18.50 2.35
CA CYS A 281 -7.06 -18.59 1.06
C CYS A 281 -6.17 -18.12 -0.10
N THR A 282 -5.44 -17.02 0.08
CA THR A 282 -4.56 -16.47 -0.96
C THR A 282 -3.42 -17.41 -1.36
N THR A 283 -2.98 -18.33 -0.51
CA THR A 283 -1.93 -19.31 -0.85
C THR A 283 -2.34 -20.19 -2.02
N CYS A 284 -3.60 -20.66 -2.03
CA CYS A 284 -4.11 -21.50 -3.10
C CYS A 284 -4.66 -20.68 -4.28
N HIS A 285 -5.23 -19.50 -3.99
CA HIS A 285 -5.93 -18.71 -4.99
C HIS A 285 -5.09 -17.62 -5.68
N ILE A 286 -3.83 -17.44 -5.29
CA ILE A 286 -2.84 -16.62 -6.00
C ILE A 286 -1.66 -17.53 -6.37
N PRO A 287 -1.80 -18.34 -7.44
CA PRO A 287 -0.77 -19.30 -7.83
C PRO A 287 0.49 -18.61 -8.40
N GLU A 288 0.33 -17.43 -8.98
CA GLU A 288 1.40 -16.58 -9.50
C GLU A 288 0.96 -15.11 -9.44
N PHE A 289 1.93 -14.21 -9.51
CA PHE A 289 1.74 -12.76 -9.58
C PHE A 289 2.67 -12.15 -10.62
N ALA A 290 2.53 -10.85 -10.90
CA ALA A 290 3.25 -10.17 -11.99
C ALA A 290 2.87 -10.77 -13.35
N LYS A 291 1.56 -10.85 -13.59
CA LYS A 291 0.94 -11.49 -14.75
C LYS A 291 1.13 -10.71 -16.05
N GLU A 292 1.15 -9.37 -16.02
CA GLU A 292 1.39 -8.54 -17.22
C GLU A 292 2.69 -7.72 -17.11
N ASP A 293 2.87 -6.99 -16.01
CA ASP A 293 4.04 -6.17 -15.73
C ASP A 293 5.09 -6.93 -14.89
N PRO A 294 6.35 -7.06 -15.34
CA PRO A 294 7.38 -7.75 -14.58
C PRO A 294 7.74 -6.98 -13.31
N THR A 295 7.80 -7.71 -12.20
CA THR A 295 8.06 -7.17 -10.87
C THR A 295 9.54 -7.21 -10.51
N ASP A 296 9.98 -6.25 -9.71
CA ASP A 296 11.34 -6.14 -9.23
C ASP A 296 11.55 -7.04 -8.01
N VAL A 297 12.53 -7.95 -8.09
CA VAL A 297 12.81 -8.97 -7.08
C VAL A 297 14.20 -8.81 -6.44
N TYR A 298 15.07 -7.99 -7.04
CA TYR A 298 16.39 -7.73 -6.49
C TYR A 298 16.96 -6.37 -6.89
N ARG A 299 17.51 -5.64 -5.91
CA ARG A 299 18.31 -4.43 -6.12
C ARG A 299 19.67 -4.50 -5.46
N ASP A 300 20.74 -4.28 -6.22
CA ASP A 300 22.08 -4.10 -5.66
C ASP A 300 22.53 -2.65 -5.81
N TRP A 301 22.38 -1.88 -4.74
CA TRP A 301 22.79 -0.47 -4.69
C TRP A 301 24.32 -0.28 -4.64
N SER A 302 25.09 -1.35 -4.41
CA SER A 302 26.56 -1.29 -4.48
C SER A 302 27.09 -1.33 -5.91
N THR A 303 26.25 -1.77 -6.86
CA THR A 303 26.62 -1.92 -8.26
C THR A 303 25.93 -0.83 -9.09
N PRO A 304 26.64 0.25 -9.47
CA PRO A 304 26.10 1.29 -10.35
C PRO A 304 25.90 0.75 -11.77
N VAL A 305 24.79 1.12 -12.39
CA VAL A 305 24.43 0.78 -13.77
C VAL A 305 23.96 2.05 -14.47
N TRP A 306 24.65 2.44 -15.54
CA TRP A 306 24.19 3.52 -16.40
C TRP A 306 23.05 3.03 -17.32
N GLN A 307 21.92 3.72 -17.30
CA GLN A 307 20.78 3.45 -18.18
C GLN A 307 20.79 4.42 -19.34
N GLU A 308 21.31 4.02 -20.50
CA GLU A 308 21.43 4.88 -21.69
C GLU A 308 20.07 5.48 -22.13
N ASP A 309 19.02 4.64 -22.16
CA ASP A 309 17.66 5.04 -22.53
C ASP A 309 17.09 6.13 -21.58
N ARG A 310 17.48 6.06 -20.31
CA ARG A 310 17.01 6.98 -19.26
C ARG A 310 18.02 8.07 -18.91
N GLY A 311 19.24 8.02 -19.48
CA GLY A 311 20.35 8.94 -19.26
C GLY A 311 20.58 9.26 -17.79
N ARG A 312 20.63 8.20 -16.97
CA ARG A 312 20.79 8.30 -15.53
C ARG A 312 21.55 7.11 -14.97
N TRP A 313 22.20 7.31 -13.84
CA TRP A 313 22.68 6.20 -13.02
C TRP A 313 21.50 5.52 -12.33
N TYR A 314 21.67 4.23 -12.12
CA TYR A 314 20.70 3.39 -11.44
C TYR A 314 21.45 2.26 -10.71
N MET A 315 20.73 1.54 -9.86
CA MET A 315 21.27 0.33 -9.24
C MET A 315 21.09 -0.87 -10.18
N LYS A 316 21.90 -1.90 -9.99
CA LYS A 316 21.64 -3.20 -10.62
C LYS A 316 20.29 -3.73 -10.13
N MET A 317 19.43 -4.13 -11.07
CA MET A 317 18.07 -4.57 -10.79
C MET A 317 17.77 -5.88 -11.52
N VAL A 318 17.03 -6.78 -10.88
CA VAL A 318 16.50 -8.00 -11.51
C VAL A 318 14.99 -7.97 -11.43
N ARG A 319 14.35 -8.22 -12.58
CA ARG A 319 12.89 -8.32 -12.70
C ARG A 319 12.48 -9.71 -13.19
N ARG A 320 11.26 -10.10 -12.83
CA ARG A 320 10.64 -11.37 -13.20
C ARG A 320 9.15 -11.16 -13.46
N ASP A 321 8.61 -11.91 -14.40
CA ASP A 321 7.18 -12.06 -14.68
C ASP A 321 6.69 -13.41 -14.14
N HIS A 322 5.37 -13.58 -14.01
CA HIS A 322 4.70 -14.84 -13.65
C HIS A 322 5.39 -15.56 -12.47
N VAL A 323 5.60 -14.82 -11.39
CA VAL A 323 6.44 -15.26 -10.27
C VAL A 323 5.63 -16.16 -9.35
N VAL A 324 6.18 -17.34 -9.05
CA VAL A 324 5.63 -18.23 -8.03
C VAL A 324 5.92 -17.63 -6.63
N PRO A 325 4.91 -17.48 -5.75
CA PRO A 325 5.11 -16.97 -4.41
C PRO A 325 6.06 -17.82 -3.56
N VAL A 326 6.72 -17.17 -2.59
CA VAL A 326 7.35 -17.86 -1.47
C VAL A 326 6.30 -18.03 -0.38
N TYR A 327 6.21 -19.23 0.20
CA TYR A 327 5.23 -19.56 1.23
C TYR A 327 5.87 -19.57 2.61
N ALA A 328 5.27 -18.85 3.57
CA ALA A 328 5.78 -18.76 4.94
C ALA A 328 4.64 -18.68 5.96
N TRP A 329 4.92 -19.08 7.20
CA TRP A 329 4.01 -18.90 8.32
C TRP A 329 3.85 -17.42 8.68
N PHE A 330 2.60 -16.99 8.87
CA PHE A 330 2.28 -15.62 9.27
C PHE A 330 1.07 -15.59 10.20
N ASP A 331 1.23 -14.93 11.36
CA ASP A 331 0.21 -14.76 12.39
C ASP A 331 -0.42 -13.35 12.39
N GLY A 332 -0.12 -12.56 11.35
CA GLY A 332 -0.52 -11.16 11.22
C GLY A 332 0.54 -10.16 11.69
N ARG A 333 1.54 -10.60 12.48
CA ARG A 333 2.60 -9.73 13.00
C ARG A 333 3.86 -9.77 12.14
N THR A 334 4.58 -8.65 12.15
CA THR A 334 5.79 -8.46 11.35
C THR A 334 6.96 -8.12 12.26
N ARG A 335 8.14 -8.65 11.95
CA ARG A 335 9.40 -8.13 12.49
C ARG A 335 10.04 -7.24 11.43
N MET A 336 10.36 -6.00 11.78
CA MET A 336 10.86 -4.98 10.86
C MET A 336 12.16 -4.37 11.39
N THR A 337 13.09 -4.06 10.50
CA THR A 337 14.24 -3.22 10.85
C THR A 337 13.80 -1.76 10.98
N LEU A 338 14.15 -1.15 12.10
CA LEU A 338 13.84 0.24 12.40
C LEU A 338 15.06 1.13 12.20
N ALA A 339 14.80 2.34 11.71
CA ALA A 339 15.82 3.37 11.55
C ALA A 339 16.51 3.69 12.90
N GLY A 340 17.83 3.86 12.87
CA GLY A 340 18.61 4.25 14.05
C GLY A 340 18.73 3.15 15.11
N ARG A 341 18.38 1.90 14.76
CA ARG A 341 18.52 0.73 15.63
C ARG A 341 19.50 -0.27 15.04
N PRO A 342 20.33 -0.94 15.87
CA PRO A 342 21.16 -2.04 15.41
C PRO A 342 20.32 -3.14 14.77
N VAL A 343 20.78 -3.67 13.65
CA VAL A 343 20.14 -4.79 12.98
C VAL A 343 20.71 -6.12 13.46
N THR A 344 19.90 -7.17 13.37
CA THR A 344 20.31 -8.55 13.62
C THR A 344 20.03 -9.38 12.37
N PRO A 345 21.06 -10.02 11.77
CA PRO A 345 20.86 -10.90 10.62
C PRO A 345 19.93 -12.07 10.95
N LEU A 346 19.23 -12.54 9.93
CA LEU A 346 18.56 -13.84 9.94
C LEU A 346 19.59 -14.98 9.96
N PRO A 347 19.18 -16.23 10.25
CA PRO A 347 20.04 -17.40 10.06
C PRO A 347 20.60 -17.54 8.64
N SER A 348 19.94 -16.96 7.62
CA SER A 348 20.44 -16.89 6.24
C SER A 348 21.62 -15.91 6.06
N GLY A 349 21.91 -15.07 7.05
CA GLY A 349 22.89 -13.97 6.98
C GLY A 349 22.30 -12.65 6.45
N GLU A 350 21.07 -12.66 5.91
CA GLU A 350 20.41 -11.46 5.39
C GLU A 350 19.84 -10.60 6.53
N ILE A 351 19.85 -9.28 6.36
CA ILE A 351 19.19 -8.34 7.27
C ILE A 351 17.70 -8.25 6.94
N PRO A 352 16.79 -8.50 7.91
CA PRO A 352 15.36 -8.42 7.63
C PRO A 352 14.89 -6.97 7.52
N ILE A 353 14.38 -6.56 6.37
CA ILE A 353 13.65 -5.28 6.23
C ILE A 353 12.28 -5.42 6.88
N ALA A 354 11.49 -6.38 6.42
CA ALA A 354 10.22 -6.78 7.02
C ALA A 354 9.97 -8.26 6.74
N VAL A 355 9.78 -9.06 7.79
CA VAL A 355 9.58 -10.52 7.68
C VAL A 355 8.35 -10.94 8.49
N PRO A 356 7.55 -11.90 7.99
CA PRO A 356 6.40 -12.42 8.71
C PRO A 356 6.83 -13.13 9.99
N VAL A 357 6.00 -13.02 11.02
CA VAL A 357 6.14 -13.80 12.26
C VAL A 357 5.14 -14.93 12.24
N GLY A 358 5.57 -16.12 12.59
CA GLY A 358 4.72 -17.31 12.66
C GLY A 358 5.56 -18.58 12.62
N SER A 359 4.96 -19.70 12.98
CA SER A 359 5.57 -21.02 12.86
C SER A 359 4.51 -22.10 12.76
N ARG A 360 4.91 -23.35 12.50
CA ARG A 360 4.03 -24.51 12.54
C ARG A 360 3.37 -24.70 13.91
N ASP A 361 4.06 -24.35 14.98
CA ASP A 361 3.57 -24.55 16.33
C ASP A 361 2.73 -23.37 16.85
N ASP A 362 2.67 -22.26 16.10
CA ASP A 362 1.79 -21.13 16.40
C ASP A 362 0.36 -21.44 15.91
N PRO A 363 -0.63 -21.59 16.80
CA PRO A 363 -2.00 -21.93 16.41
C PRO A 363 -2.71 -20.79 15.68
N ARG A 364 -2.20 -19.55 15.73
CA ARG A 364 -2.76 -18.41 15.00
C ARG A 364 -2.15 -18.24 13.61
N ALA A 365 -1.01 -18.87 13.36
CA ALA A 365 -0.30 -18.72 12.10
C ALA A 365 -0.94 -19.60 11.01
N LYS A 366 -1.11 -19.03 9.83
CA LYS A 366 -1.39 -19.76 8.59
C LYS A 366 -0.23 -19.60 7.62
N ILE A 367 -0.14 -20.47 6.61
CA ILE A 367 0.78 -20.32 5.49
C ILE A 367 0.18 -19.30 4.52
N TYR A 368 0.93 -18.22 4.26
CA TYR A 368 0.58 -17.16 3.32
C TYR A 368 1.56 -17.13 2.13
N PRO A 369 1.12 -16.61 0.96
CA PRO A 369 1.99 -16.34 -0.17
C PRO A 369 2.65 -14.96 -0.05
N PHE A 370 3.93 -14.89 -0.39
CA PHE A 370 4.72 -13.66 -0.34
C PHE A 370 5.50 -13.47 -1.64
N LYS A 371 5.54 -12.21 -2.10
CA LYS A 371 6.66 -11.73 -2.88
C LYS A 371 7.85 -11.52 -1.94
N VAL A 372 8.98 -12.14 -2.26
CA VAL A 372 10.25 -11.87 -1.59
C VAL A 372 11.09 -10.95 -2.46
N HIS A 373 11.43 -9.78 -1.93
CA HIS A 373 12.40 -8.88 -2.53
C HIS A 373 13.68 -8.91 -1.71
N ARG A 374 14.81 -8.89 -2.40
CA ARG A 374 16.14 -8.80 -1.79
C ARG A 374 16.83 -7.53 -2.23
N ALA A 375 17.69 -6.99 -1.37
CA ALA A 375 18.51 -5.87 -1.79
C ALA A 375 19.84 -5.82 -1.06
N LYS A 376 20.84 -5.26 -1.72
CA LYS A 376 22.09 -4.87 -1.08
C LYS A 376 22.02 -3.41 -0.66
N LEU A 377 22.10 -3.14 0.64
CA LEU A 377 21.99 -1.81 1.23
C LEU A 377 23.22 -1.47 2.09
N PRO A 378 23.52 -0.18 2.30
CA PRO A 378 24.61 0.23 3.17
C PRO A 378 24.24 0.07 4.65
N LEU A 379 25.16 -0.51 5.42
CA LEU A 379 25.09 -0.65 6.87
C LEU A 379 26.19 0.18 7.53
N LEU A 380 25.81 1.05 8.46
CA LEU A 380 26.72 1.91 9.20
C LEU A 380 27.64 1.10 10.11
N GLU A 381 28.95 1.27 9.93
CA GLU A 381 29.96 0.63 10.77
C GLU A 381 29.89 1.13 12.22
N GLY A 382 30.16 0.22 13.17
CA GLY A 382 30.20 0.51 14.61
C GLY A 382 28.83 0.63 15.29
N ARG A 383 27.76 1.01 14.57
CA ARG A 383 26.39 1.08 15.09
C ARG A 383 25.45 0.01 14.54
N ASN A 384 25.78 -0.59 13.40
CA ASN A 384 24.96 -1.58 12.69
C ASN A 384 23.57 -1.05 12.32
N TRP A 385 23.48 0.21 11.88
CA TRP A 385 22.23 0.82 11.43
C TRP A 385 22.14 0.75 9.90
N LEU A 386 20.99 0.34 9.36
CA LEU A 386 20.77 0.52 7.92
C LEU A 386 20.74 2.00 7.58
N ILE A 387 21.45 2.40 6.53
CA ILE A 387 21.49 3.79 6.07
C ILE A 387 20.55 3.93 4.87
N PRO A 388 19.67 4.94 4.83
CA PRO A 388 18.97 5.28 3.59
C PRO A 388 19.95 5.85 2.55
N ILE A 389 19.46 6.12 1.34
CA ILE A 389 20.23 6.68 0.24
C ILE A 389 19.51 7.92 -0.29
N VAL A 390 20.26 8.97 -0.62
CA VAL A 390 19.74 10.10 -1.42
C VAL A 390 19.62 9.63 -2.88
N THR A 391 18.56 8.87 -3.15
CA THR A 391 18.44 8.08 -4.39
C THR A 391 18.22 8.93 -5.63
N GLU A 392 17.49 10.05 -5.53
CA GLU A 392 17.10 10.80 -6.73
C GLU A 392 18.28 11.58 -7.29
N GLU A 393 19.02 12.28 -6.45
CA GLU A 393 20.22 13.02 -6.82
C GLU A 393 21.33 12.06 -7.30
N TYR A 394 21.42 10.85 -6.73
CA TYR A 394 22.30 9.80 -7.24
C TYR A 394 22.05 9.47 -8.71
N TYR A 395 20.80 9.50 -9.18
CA TYR A 395 20.51 9.26 -10.60
C TYR A 395 21.19 10.27 -11.53
N ALA A 396 21.46 11.48 -11.04
CA ALA A 396 22.18 12.54 -11.76
C ALA A 396 23.69 12.55 -11.47
N SER A 397 24.24 11.54 -10.79
CA SER A 397 25.67 11.46 -10.47
C SER A 397 26.53 11.62 -11.72
N ALA A 398 27.69 12.27 -11.56
CA ALA A 398 28.62 12.53 -12.64
C ALA A 398 29.36 11.26 -13.10
N ASP A 399 29.66 10.37 -12.17
CA ASP A 399 30.56 9.23 -12.33
C ASP A 399 29.98 7.90 -11.81
N GLY A 400 28.78 7.95 -11.22
CA GLY A 400 28.12 6.78 -10.67
C GLY A 400 28.59 6.39 -9.28
N ASP A 401 29.47 7.17 -8.64
CA ASP A 401 29.83 6.95 -7.23
C ASP A 401 28.63 7.26 -6.33
N ILE A 402 28.14 6.24 -5.63
CA ILE A 402 27.00 6.34 -4.72
C ILE A 402 27.43 6.81 -3.31
N THR A 403 28.72 6.73 -2.99
CA THR A 403 29.26 6.98 -1.64
C THR A 403 28.86 8.34 -1.06
N PRO A 404 28.93 9.46 -1.82
CA PRO A 404 28.52 10.77 -1.29
C PRO A 404 27.05 10.80 -0.87
N PHE A 405 26.17 10.15 -1.64
CA PHE A 405 24.73 10.09 -1.39
C PHE A 405 24.36 9.21 -0.20
N VAL A 406 25.15 8.16 0.09
CA VAL A 406 25.02 7.38 1.33
C VAL A 406 25.44 8.20 2.54
N ARG A 407 26.57 8.91 2.46
CA ARG A 407 27.08 9.75 3.56
C ARG A 407 26.15 10.93 3.86
N GLU A 408 25.65 11.58 2.81
CA GLU A 408 24.67 12.65 2.95
C GLU A 408 23.38 12.15 3.60
N ALA A 409 22.89 10.97 3.21
CA ALA A 409 21.73 10.36 3.85
C ALA A 409 21.99 10.02 5.33
N ALA A 410 23.17 9.51 5.68
CA ALA A 410 23.55 9.25 7.07
C ALA A 410 23.58 10.53 7.91
N GLU A 411 24.08 11.63 7.37
CA GLU A 411 24.08 12.92 8.06
C GLU A 411 22.66 13.48 8.20
N LYS A 412 21.88 13.52 7.12
CA LYS A 412 20.49 14.06 7.15
C LYS A 412 19.56 13.25 8.05
N PHE A 413 19.74 11.93 8.09
CA PHE A 413 18.80 11.03 8.76
C PHE A 413 19.23 10.67 10.19
N TYR A 414 20.54 10.61 10.46
CA TYR A 414 21.08 10.20 11.77
C TYR A 414 22.04 11.22 12.41
N GLY A 415 22.38 12.32 11.73
CA GLY A 415 23.39 13.26 12.19
C GLY A 415 24.81 12.69 12.20
N VAL A 416 25.07 11.60 11.45
CA VAL A 416 26.38 10.95 11.41
C VAL A 416 27.20 11.47 10.23
N ARG A 417 28.19 12.31 10.54
CA ARG A 417 29.18 12.81 9.56
C ARG A 417 30.23 11.75 9.23
N ASP A 418 30.79 11.83 8.03
CA ASP A 418 31.87 10.96 7.54
C ASP A 418 31.57 9.46 7.73
N ALA A 419 30.30 9.09 7.52
CA ALA A 419 29.82 7.73 7.72
C ALA A 419 30.68 6.73 6.93
N ARG A 420 31.21 5.74 7.67
CA ARG A 420 31.79 4.52 7.11
C ARG A 420 30.71 3.45 7.10
N PHE A 421 30.65 2.70 6.01
CA PHE A 421 29.63 1.70 5.82
C PHE A 421 30.19 0.56 4.99
N HIS A 422 29.57 -0.61 5.14
CA HIS A 422 29.75 -1.73 4.24
C HIS A 422 28.39 -2.17 3.70
N TRP A 423 28.40 -2.96 2.64
CA TRP A 423 27.19 -3.43 1.99
C TRP A 423 26.71 -4.74 2.63
N VAL A 424 25.40 -4.87 2.84
CA VAL A 424 24.78 -6.07 3.39
C VAL A 424 23.60 -6.50 2.54
N GLU A 425 23.38 -7.81 2.43
CA GLU A 425 22.17 -8.36 1.85
C GLU A 425 20.99 -8.18 2.80
N THR A 426 19.85 -7.82 2.25
CA THR A 426 18.62 -7.56 2.98
C THR A 426 17.46 -8.30 2.33
N VAL A 427 16.43 -8.61 3.11
CA VAL A 427 15.27 -9.37 2.62
C VAL A 427 13.97 -8.79 3.16
N ARG A 428 12.96 -8.72 2.28
CA ARG A 428 11.62 -8.26 2.59
C ARG A 428 10.58 -9.23 2.03
N PHE A 429 9.59 -9.54 2.86
CA PHE A 429 8.43 -10.35 2.48
C PHE A 429 7.22 -9.44 2.38
N MET A 430 6.62 -9.37 1.20
CA MET A 430 5.42 -8.60 0.90
C MET A 430 4.29 -9.57 0.64
N GLY A 431 3.23 -9.53 1.45
CA GLY A 431 2.09 -10.42 1.28
C GLY A 431 1.36 -10.14 -0.03
N LEU A 432 0.85 -11.20 -0.66
CA LEU A 432 0.07 -11.13 -1.89
C LEU A 432 -1.42 -11.31 -1.57
N PHE A 433 -2.25 -10.39 -2.05
CA PHE A 433 -3.67 -10.29 -1.70
C PHE A 433 -4.59 -9.98 -2.90
N HIS A 434 -4.03 -9.67 -4.07
CA HIS A 434 -4.76 -9.40 -5.31
C HIS A 434 -4.29 -10.35 -6.42
N GLU A 435 -4.85 -10.19 -7.62
CA GLU A 435 -4.65 -11.10 -8.76
C GLU A 435 -5.18 -12.50 -8.47
N VAL A 436 -6.26 -12.56 -7.69
CA VAL A 436 -6.93 -13.82 -7.32
C VAL A 436 -7.41 -14.52 -8.58
N ALA A 437 -6.91 -15.72 -8.81
CA ALA A 437 -7.21 -16.50 -10.00
C ALA A 437 -8.60 -17.17 -9.92
N PRO A 438 -9.20 -17.51 -11.07
CA PRO A 438 -10.38 -18.38 -11.12
C PRO A 438 -10.18 -19.68 -10.33
N ALA A 439 -11.25 -20.22 -9.74
CA ALA A 439 -11.18 -21.39 -8.87
C ALA A 439 -10.55 -22.62 -9.56
N GLU A 440 -10.83 -22.79 -10.85
CA GLU A 440 -10.28 -23.80 -11.75
C GLU A 440 -8.76 -23.67 -12.00
N GLN A 441 -8.15 -22.54 -11.62
CA GLN A 441 -6.71 -22.28 -11.67
C GLN A 441 -6.06 -22.23 -10.28
N ALA A 442 -6.84 -22.43 -9.22
CA ALA A 442 -6.29 -22.53 -7.87
C ALA A 442 -5.39 -23.76 -7.74
N LEU A 443 -4.46 -23.71 -6.78
CA LEU A 443 -3.55 -24.83 -6.51
C LEU A 443 -4.32 -26.11 -6.18
N GLY A 444 -3.99 -27.18 -6.89
CA GLY A 444 -4.49 -28.52 -6.62
C GLY A 444 -3.63 -29.27 -5.60
N CYS A 445 -4.05 -30.49 -5.25
CA CYS A 445 -3.36 -31.30 -4.24
C CYS A 445 -1.87 -31.54 -4.60
N LEU A 446 -1.61 -31.83 -5.88
CA LEU A 446 -0.27 -32.19 -6.36
C LEU A 446 0.66 -30.98 -6.49
N ASP A 447 0.12 -29.75 -6.52
CA ASP A 447 0.95 -28.55 -6.46
C ASP A 447 1.74 -28.48 -5.15
N CYS A 448 1.23 -29.04 -4.05
CA CYS A 448 1.89 -29.03 -2.75
C CYS A 448 2.47 -30.39 -2.35
N HIS A 449 1.76 -31.48 -2.66
CA HIS A 449 2.09 -32.82 -2.17
C HIS A 449 2.94 -33.67 -3.14
N SER A 450 3.29 -33.15 -4.33
CA SER A 450 4.23 -33.83 -5.22
C SER A 450 5.68 -33.68 -4.73
N PRO A 451 6.62 -34.54 -5.18
CA PRO A 451 8.03 -34.44 -4.79
C PRO A 451 8.69 -33.08 -5.09
N ASN A 452 8.21 -32.39 -6.13
CA ASN A 452 8.66 -31.05 -6.53
C ASN A 452 7.55 -30.01 -6.30
N GLY A 453 6.77 -30.19 -5.23
CA GLY A 453 5.69 -29.28 -4.87
C GLY A 453 6.21 -27.89 -4.49
N ARG A 454 5.29 -26.93 -4.49
CA ARG A 454 5.52 -25.50 -4.25
C ARG A 454 5.95 -25.19 -2.81
N LEU A 455 5.62 -26.05 -1.85
CA LEU A 455 5.92 -25.84 -0.44
C LEU A 455 7.27 -26.45 -0.06
N ASP A 456 8.18 -25.61 0.44
CA ASP A 456 9.39 -26.08 1.13
C ASP A 456 9.00 -26.59 2.52
N TRP A 457 8.61 -27.86 2.59
CA TRP A 457 8.16 -28.53 3.81
C TRP A 457 9.20 -28.44 4.93
N LYS A 458 10.49 -28.55 4.61
CA LYS A 458 11.57 -28.45 5.59
C LYS A 458 11.68 -27.04 6.16
N ALA A 459 11.62 -26.01 5.31
CA ALA A 459 11.63 -24.61 5.78
C ALA A 459 10.37 -24.25 6.58
N LEU A 460 9.24 -24.88 6.27
CA LEU A 460 7.99 -24.76 7.03
C LEU A 460 7.97 -25.57 8.34
N GLY A 461 9.01 -26.37 8.58
CA GLY A 461 9.21 -27.14 9.80
C GLY A 461 8.43 -28.44 9.85
N TYR A 462 8.04 -29.04 8.71
CA TYR A 462 7.36 -30.33 8.63
C TYR A 462 8.26 -31.54 8.79
#